data_AF-A0A3S3P398-F1
#
_entry.id   AF-A0A3S3P398-F1
#
_cell.length_a   1.000
_cell.length_b   1.000
_cell.length_c   1.000
_cell.angle_alpha   90.00
_cell.angle_beta   90.00
_cell.angle_gamma   90.00
#
_symmetry.space_group_name_H-M   'P 1'
#
loop_
_entity.id
_entity.type
_entity.pdbx_description
1 polymer ?
#
loop_
_entity_poly.entity_id
_entity_poly.type
_entity_poly.pdbx_seq_one_letter_code
_entity_poly.pdbx_strand_id
1 'polypeptide(L)'
;MKCNDFAWLNQCQKVNHFPGSFHFGRKDKLWINLQCLATFCGDESLCSFHPKTYLLPHDLKELRKEWIANAGVNKLMILKPPAAARGNGITVIHKWSQIPKSVKQSKKINKAQLVVQEYISNPCLLFNRTKFDLRFYCLVTSFNPLRIYIFDDGLVRFASVKYSYDIENLNNQFMHLTNYSINKKSLTYKINDDAEAKTGHKWTLKTFWNYLKQSETNLDVEKLKSKIFDMILKTVIACESNVDKLVKKHSLHKYNSFELLGFDIMLDCEFKPWLLEVNISPSLRAESSLDASVKGQLIKDMLNIVGYKFPLLDDDEYVENQASHLHSDKSFLKFKFSKEEREKHKLYERSFCDENILENLTPDDVRQLMEAEDELSRCGHFIRVFPSASSDIYMNLFVEKKYYNLLLNEWEKKFGNDRMQGIAFLQSIAERKIHLKGVCIYENYDTDENSSNFGCDTILFD
;
A
#
# COMPACT_ATOMS: atom_id res chain seq x y z
N MET A 1 -8.41 1.15 -15.55
CA MET A 1 -8.02 -0.07 -16.30
C MET A 1 -8.79 -1.25 -15.71
N LYS A 2 -9.48 -2.05 -16.53
CA LYS A 2 -10.05 -3.34 -16.12
C LYS A 2 -8.94 -4.40 -16.12
N CYS A 3 -9.13 -5.51 -15.40
CA CYS A 3 -8.08 -6.54 -15.29
C CYS A 3 -7.61 -7.08 -16.65
N ASN A 4 -8.51 -7.30 -17.61
CA ASN A 4 -8.11 -7.80 -18.94
C ASN A 4 -7.26 -6.81 -19.74
N ASP A 5 -7.34 -5.51 -19.43
CA ASP A 5 -6.61 -4.49 -20.16
C ASP A 5 -5.09 -4.60 -19.89
N PHE A 6 -4.69 -5.15 -18.73
CA PHE A 6 -3.28 -5.31 -18.33
C PHE A 6 -2.50 -6.28 -19.22
N ALA A 7 -3.19 -7.22 -19.88
CA ALA A 7 -2.56 -8.19 -20.77
C ALA A 7 -2.02 -7.54 -22.07
N TRP A 8 -2.45 -6.31 -22.37
CA TRP A 8 -2.03 -5.56 -23.55
C TRP A 8 -0.85 -4.61 -23.29
N LEU A 9 -0.31 -4.61 -22.07
CA LEU A 9 0.85 -3.78 -21.75
C LEU A 9 2.12 -4.38 -22.35
N ASN A 10 2.85 -3.55 -23.09
CA ASN A 10 4.17 -3.88 -23.58
C ASN A 10 5.17 -3.93 -22.41
N GLN A 11 6.26 -4.64 -22.60
CA GLN A 11 7.27 -4.89 -21.57
C GLN A 11 7.87 -3.63 -20.93
N CYS A 12 8.06 -2.56 -21.71
CA CYS A 12 8.64 -1.30 -21.22
C CYS A 12 7.60 -0.34 -20.61
N GLN A 13 6.29 -0.62 -20.74
CA GLN A 13 5.25 0.26 -20.23
C GLN A 13 5.10 0.13 -18.72
N LYS A 14 4.67 1.20 -18.06
CA LYS A 14 4.27 1.16 -16.65
C LYS A 14 2.88 1.76 -16.48
N VAL A 15 2.14 1.18 -15.54
CA VAL A 15 0.84 1.65 -15.07
C VAL A 15 0.87 1.70 -13.55
N ASN A 16 0.26 2.74 -13.00
CA ASN A 16 0.23 3.01 -11.57
C ASN A 16 -0.91 2.29 -10.83
N HIS A 17 -1.32 1.13 -11.36
CA HIS A 17 -2.26 0.23 -10.68
C HIS A 17 -1.87 -1.24 -10.88
N PHE A 18 -2.31 -2.11 -9.98
CA PHE A 18 -2.36 -3.56 -10.22
C PHE A 18 -3.75 -4.04 -10.68
N PRO A 19 -3.83 -5.15 -11.44
CA PRO A 19 -5.09 -5.87 -11.56
C PRO A 19 -5.50 -6.37 -10.16
N GLY A 20 -6.71 -6.00 -9.71
CA GLY A 20 -7.20 -6.39 -8.39
C GLY A 20 -7.15 -5.32 -7.31
N SER A 21 -6.63 -4.11 -7.58
CA SER A 21 -6.53 -3.06 -6.56
C SER A 21 -7.84 -2.67 -5.89
N PHE A 22 -8.98 -2.96 -6.52
CA PHE A 22 -10.30 -2.83 -5.89
C PHE A 22 -10.47 -3.64 -4.59
N HIS A 23 -9.60 -4.63 -4.31
CA HIS A 23 -9.53 -5.32 -3.01
C HIS A 23 -9.13 -4.38 -1.86
N PHE A 24 -8.32 -3.35 -2.13
CA PHE A 24 -8.01 -2.28 -1.18
C PHE A 24 -9.11 -1.23 -1.16
N GLY A 25 -9.50 -0.73 -2.34
CA GLY A 25 -10.30 0.48 -2.48
C GLY A 25 -11.78 0.32 -2.15
N ARG A 26 -12.35 -0.87 -2.34
CA ARG A 26 -13.76 -1.11 -2.02
C ARG A 26 -13.91 -1.50 -0.56
N LYS A 27 -14.79 -0.79 0.14
CA LYS A 27 -15.03 -0.95 1.59
C LYS A 27 -15.53 -2.36 1.94
N ASP A 28 -16.35 -2.97 1.08
CA ASP A 28 -16.83 -4.33 1.26
C ASP A 28 -15.70 -5.37 1.09
N LYS A 29 -14.86 -5.22 0.06
CA LYS A 29 -13.73 -6.12 -0.20
C LYS A 29 -12.64 -6.00 0.86
N LEU A 30 -12.30 -4.78 1.27
CA LEU A 30 -11.34 -4.54 2.34
C LEU A 30 -11.76 -5.25 3.63
N TRP A 31 -13.02 -5.09 4.05
CA TRP A 31 -13.55 -5.77 5.23
C TRP A 31 -13.47 -7.29 5.12
N ILE A 32 -13.87 -7.86 3.98
CA ILE A 32 -13.80 -9.31 3.74
C ILE A 32 -12.36 -9.81 3.86
N ASN A 33 -11.40 -9.12 3.23
CA ASN A 33 -9.99 -9.54 3.27
C ASN A 33 -9.43 -9.50 4.71
N LEU A 34 -9.73 -8.45 5.49
CA LEU A 34 -9.32 -8.36 6.90
C LEU A 34 -9.92 -9.48 7.75
N GLN A 35 -11.19 -9.80 7.55
CA GLN A 35 -11.87 -10.91 8.24
C GLN A 35 -11.28 -12.27 7.86
N CYS A 36 -10.96 -12.48 6.58
CA CYS A 36 -10.30 -13.70 6.13
C CYS A 36 -8.92 -13.86 6.77
N LEU A 37 -8.14 -12.77 6.90
CA LEU A 37 -6.84 -12.82 7.57
C LEU A 37 -6.98 -13.17 9.06
N ALA A 38 -7.87 -12.48 9.79
CA ALA A 38 -8.13 -12.76 11.20
C ALA A 38 -8.58 -14.22 11.43
N THR A 39 -9.46 -14.73 10.56
CA THR A 39 -9.95 -16.12 10.59
C THR A 39 -8.82 -17.11 10.31
N PHE A 40 -7.97 -16.83 9.31
CA PHE A 40 -6.84 -17.67 8.96
C PHE A 40 -5.84 -17.80 10.11
N CYS A 41 -5.54 -16.70 10.80
CA CYS A 41 -4.65 -16.69 11.96
C CYS A 41 -5.30 -17.20 13.26
N GLY A 42 -6.63 -17.38 13.29
CA GLY A 42 -7.36 -17.75 14.51
C GLY A 42 -7.37 -16.65 15.59
N ASP A 43 -7.18 -15.39 15.21
CA ASP A 43 -7.09 -14.24 16.11
C ASP A 43 -7.95 -13.08 15.61
N GLU A 44 -9.13 -12.89 16.23
CA GLU A 44 -10.04 -11.78 15.92
C GLU A 44 -9.44 -10.40 16.27
N SER A 45 -8.48 -10.35 17.20
CA SER A 45 -7.86 -9.10 17.65
C SER A 45 -6.84 -8.56 16.64
N LEU A 46 -6.34 -9.41 15.73
CA LEU A 46 -5.33 -9.08 14.72
C LEU A 46 -5.73 -7.88 13.87
N CYS A 47 -7.02 -7.77 13.52
CA CYS A 47 -7.59 -6.69 12.72
C CYS A 47 -8.49 -5.73 13.53
N SER A 48 -8.33 -5.69 14.86
CA SER A 48 -9.11 -4.83 15.77
C SER A 48 -8.87 -3.31 15.61
N PHE A 49 -7.97 -2.94 14.70
CA PHE A 49 -7.75 -1.57 14.22
C PHE A 49 -8.79 -1.13 13.19
N HIS A 50 -9.62 -2.03 12.66
CA HIS A 50 -10.72 -1.67 11.76
C HIS A 50 -12.06 -1.75 12.51
N PRO A 51 -12.92 -0.72 12.44
CA PRO A 51 -14.20 -0.75 13.15
C PRO A 51 -15.10 -1.91 12.67
N LYS A 52 -15.89 -2.46 13.60
CA LYS A 52 -16.84 -3.55 13.30
C LYS A 52 -17.77 -3.12 12.15
N THR A 53 -17.87 -3.99 11.15
CA THR A 53 -18.53 -3.66 9.88
C THR A 53 -19.48 -4.77 9.47
N TYR A 54 -20.61 -4.38 8.89
CA TYR A 54 -21.68 -5.26 8.42
C TYR A 54 -21.98 -4.93 6.97
N LEU A 55 -22.00 -5.94 6.11
CA LEU A 55 -22.26 -5.84 4.68
C LEU A 55 -23.71 -6.19 4.40
N LEU A 56 -24.55 -5.19 4.12
CA LEU A 56 -25.97 -5.42 3.85
C LEU A 56 -26.21 -5.74 2.36
N PRO A 57 -27.16 -6.64 2.05
CA PRO A 57 -28.13 -7.26 2.98
C PRO A 57 -27.66 -8.55 3.67
N HIS A 58 -26.44 -9.05 3.38
CA HIS A 58 -25.95 -10.33 3.89
C HIS A 58 -25.95 -10.39 5.43
N ASP A 59 -25.34 -9.40 6.08
CA ASP A 59 -25.14 -9.39 7.54
C ASP A 59 -26.32 -8.74 8.31
N LEU A 60 -27.51 -8.67 7.69
CA LEU A 60 -28.65 -7.95 8.28
C LEU A 60 -29.11 -8.58 9.60
N LYS A 61 -29.04 -9.90 9.73
CA LYS A 61 -29.45 -10.64 10.94
C LYS A 61 -28.49 -10.35 12.09
N GLU A 62 -27.20 -10.41 11.82
CA GLU A 62 -26.10 -10.12 12.75
C GLU A 62 -26.17 -8.67 13.21
N LEU A 63 -26.33 -7.73 12.27
CA LEU A 63 -26.51 -6.31 12.57
C LEU A 63 -27.74 -6.08 13.47
N ARG A 64 -28.86 -6.77 13.20
CA ARG A 64 -30.08 -6.63 14.01
C ARG A 64 -29.87 -7.14 15.43
N LYS A 65 -29.16 -8.26 15.62
CA LYS A 65 -28.81 -8.79 16.95
C LYS A 65 -27.97 -7.78 17.74
N GLU A 66 -26.91 -7.26 17.12
CA GLU A 66 -26.07 -6.21 17.72
C GLU A 66 -26.90 -4.97 18.09
N TRP A 67 -27.80 -4.54 17.20
CA TRP A 67 -28.61 -3.35 17.43
C TRP A 67 -29.57 -3.51 18.62
N ILE A 68 -30.18 -4.70 18.76
CA ILE A 68 -31.08 -5.01 19.89
C ILE A 68 -30.28 -5.12 21.20
N ALA A 69 -29.13 -5.79 21.17
CA ALA A 69 -28.27 -5.92 22.35
C ALA A 69 -27.80 -4.57 22.90
N ASN A 70 -27.65 -3.56 22.03
CA ASN A 70 -27.21 -2.21 22.38
C ASN A 70 -28.36 -1.17 22.43
N ALA A 71 -29.62 -1.59 22.53
CA ALA A 71 -30.78 -0.70 22.43
C ALA A 71 -30.83 0.44 23.48
N GLY A 72 -30.04 0.38 24.55
CA GLY A 72 -29.90 1.42 25.57
C GLY A 72 -28.65 2.30 25.47
N VAL A 73 -27.70 2.01 24.59
CA VAL A 73 -26.35 2.63 24.59
C VAL A 73 -26.21 3.77 23.57
N ASN A 74 -27.27 4.11 22.82
CA ASN A 74 -27.22 5.12 21.73
C ASN A 74 -25.99 4.94 20.80
N LYS A 75 -25.67 3.68 20.48
CA LYS A 75 -24.51 3.34 19.65
C LYS A 75 -24.65 3.97 18.26
N LEU A 76 -23.67 4.78 17.87
CA LEU A 76 -23.63 5.44 16.57
C LEU A 76 -23.05 4.49 15.52
N MET A 77 -23.65 4.51 14.33
CA MET A 77 -23.14 3.80 13.16
C MET A 77 -23.02 4.75 11.98
N ILE A 78 -22.16 4.40 11.03
CA ILE A 78 -21.95 5.15 9.79
C ILE A 78 -22.32 4.28 8.59
N LEU A 79 -23.21 4.82 7.76
CA LEU A 79 -23.64 4.21 6.50
C LEU A 79 -22.69 4.69 5.40
N LYS A 80 -22.14 3.76 4.63
CA LYS A 80 -21.20 4.06 3.53
C LYS A 80 -21.58 3.24 2.29
N PRO A 81 -21.58 3.82 1.08
CA PRO A 81 -21.69 3.03 -0.14
C PRO A 81 -20.40 2.22 -0.36
N PRO A 82 -20.46 0.95 -0.81
CA PRO A 82 -19.28 0.08 -0.89
C PRO A 82 -18.12 0.59 -1.75
N ALA A 83 -18.44 1.31 -2.84
CA ALA A 83 -17.46 1.75 -3.85
C ALA A 83 -17.51 3.27 -4.11
N ALA A 84 -18.14 4.05 -3.22
CA ALA A 84 -18.13 5.51 -3.32
C ALA A 84 -16.90 6.12 -2.61
N ALA A 85 -16.53 7.31 -3.06
CA ALA A 85 -15.43 8.11 -2.54
C ALA A 85 -15.89 9.56 -2.25
N ARG A 86 -14.99 10.39 -1.70
CA ARG A 86 -15.19 11.84 -1.45
C ARG A 86 -16.30 12.18 -0.44
N GLY A 87 -16.68 11.21 0.39
CA GLY A 87 -17.75 11.33 1.38
C GLY A 87 -19.17 11.27 0.81
N ASN A 88 -19.33 10.94 -0.47
CA ASN A 88 -20.64 10.87 -1.11
C ASN A 88 -21.49 9.72 -0.55
N GLY A 89 -22.73 10.03 -0.15
CA GLY A 89 -23.68 9.05 0.38
C GLY A 89 -23.37 8.53 1.78
N ILE A 90 -22.52 9.24 2.54
CA ILE A 90 -22.18 8.89 3.91
C ILE A 90 -23.13 9.59 4.89
N THR A 91 -23.67 8.81 5.84
CA THR A 91 -24.57 9.33 6.88
C THR A 91 -24.26 8.66 8.21
N VAL A 92 -24.18 9.42 9.29
CA VAL A 92 -24.12 8.89 10.66
C VAL A 92 -25.55 8.69 11.17
N ILE A 93 -25.81 7.54 11.78
CA ILE A 93 -27.13 7.12 12.24
C ILE A 93 -27.08 6.67 13.71
N HIS A 94 -28.20 6.85 14.39
CA HIS A 94 -28.42 6.40 15.77
C HIS A 94 -29.74 5.62 15.92
N LYS A 95 -30.56 5.52 14.85
CA LYS A 95 -31.84 4.81 14.82
C LYS A 95 -31.89 3.78 13.69
N TRP A 96 -32.42 2.59 13.99
CA TRP A 96 -32.62 1.51 13.02
C TRP A 96 -33.49 1.92 11.81
N SER A 97 -34.44 2.83 12.02
CA SER A 97 -35.32 3.35 10.97
C SER A 97 -34.57 4.10 9.87
N GLN A 98 -33.37 4.64 10.15
CA GLN A 98 -32.54 5.37 9.20
C GLN A 98 -31.84 4.45 8.17
N ILE A 99 -31.79 3.13 8.42
CA ILE A 99 -31.28 2.18 7.42
C ILE A 99 -32.32 2.07 6.27
N PRO A 100 -31.92 2.26 5.00
CA PRO A 100 -32.83 2.22 3.86
C PRO A 100 -33.65 0.92 3.78
N LYS A 101 -34.98 1.04 3.63
CA LYS A 101 -35.89 -0.12 3.48
C LYS A 101 -35.54 -0.98 2.26
N SER A 102 -35.12 -0.35 1.16
CA SER A 102 -34.70 -1.02 -0.08
C SER A 102 -33.55 -2.01 0.15
N VAL A 103 -32.57 -1.64 0.98
CA VAL A 103 -31.45 -2.51 1.33
C VAL A 103 -31.91 -3.62 2.28
N LYS A 104 -32.74 -3.31 3.28
CA LYS A 104 -33.27 -4.31 4.24
C LYS A 104 -34.11 -5.41 3.58
N GLN A 105 -34.80 -5.09 2.48
CA GLN A 105 -35.70 -6.01 1.77
C GLN A 105 -35.07 -6.60 0.50
N SER A 106 -33.82 -6.26 0.20
CA SER A 106 -33.17 -6.72 -1.01
C SER A 106 -32.92 -8.23 -0.98
N LYS A 107 -33.34 -8.93 -2.04
CA LYS A 107 -33.02 -10.35 -2.29
C LYS A 107 -31.62 -10.56 -2.88
N LYS A 108 -30.93 -9.50 -3.32
CA LYS A 108 -29.57 -9.57 -3.88
C LYS A 108 -28.53 -9.65 -2.75
N ILE A 109 -28.37 -10.85 -2.18
CA ILE A 109 -27.43 -11.13 -1.07
C ILE A 109 -25.97 -11.22 -1.50
N ASN A 110 -25.70 -11.59 -2.76
CA ASN A 110 -24.33 -11.82 -3.25
C ASN A 110 -23.52 -10.54 -3.49
N LYS A 111 -24.11 -9.36 -3.28
CA LYS A 111 -23.44 -8.07 -3.47
C LYS A 111 -23.82 -7.13 -2.34
N ALA A 112 -22.81 -6.66 -1.60
CA ALA A 112 -22.99 -5.59 -0.64
C ALA A 112 -23.54 -4.34 -1.34
N GLN A 113 -24.66 -3.83 -0.85
CA GLN A 113 -25.30 -2.61 -1.33
C GLN A 113 -24.99 -1.44 -0.40
N LEU A 114 -24.80 -1.74 0.89
CA LEU A 114 -24.51 -0.76 1.92
C LEU A 114 -23.55 -1.37 2.93
N VAL A 115 -22.55 -0.59 3.32
CA VAL A 115 -21.66 -0.91 4.42
C VAL A 115 -22.17 -0.16 5.65
N VAL A 116 -22.49 -0.89 6.70
CA VAL A 116 -22.85 -0.33 8.01
C VAL A 116 -21.69 -0.59 8.94
N GLN A 117 -21.06 0.47 9.43
CA GLN A 117 -19.85 0.36 10.24
C GLN A 117 -20.06 1.08 11.56
N GLU A 118 -19.43 0.60 12.63
CA GLU A 118 -19.38 1.30 13.90
C GLU A 118 -18.74 2.69 13.75
N TYR A 119 -19.42 3.72 14.27
CA TYR A 119 -18.89 5.08 14.23
C TYR A 119 -18.02 5.32 15.46
N ILE A 120 -16.76 5.69 15.24
CA ILE A 120 -15.83 6.07 16.31
C ILE A 120 -16.27 7.45 16.84
N SER A 121 -17.01 7.42 17.95
CA SER A 121 -17.67 8.58 18.55
C SER A 121 -16.77 9.38 19.50
N ASN A 122 -15.63 8.82 19.90
CA ASN A 122 -14.62 9.38 20.79
C ASN A 122 -13.30 9.74 20.07
N PRO A 123 -13.32 10.57 19.01
CA PRO A 123 -12.10 10.91 18.28
C PRO A 123 -11.11 11.69 19.15
N CYS A 124 -9.83 11.65 18.79
CA CYS A 124 -8.82 12.55 19.31
C CYS A 124 -9.15 14.01 18.87
N LEU A 125 -9.18 14.96 19.81
CA LEU A 125 -9.64 16.34 19.58
C LEU A 125 -8.57 17.39 19.96
N LEU A 126 -7.32 17.16 19.59
CA LEU A 126 -6.18 17.96 20.03
C LEU A 126 -6.20 19.43 19.58
N PHE A 127 -6.47 19.68 18.30
CA PHE A 127 -6.40 21.02 17.72
C PHE A 127 -7.80 21.60 17.50
N ASN A 128 -8.06 22.77 18.08
CA ASN A 128 -9.34 23.49 18.02
C ASN A 128 -10.58 22.68 18.44
N ARG A 129 -10.39 21.55 19.14
CA ARG A 129 -11.44 20.55 19.42
C ARG A 129 -12.17 20.09 18.15
N THR A 130 -11.44 19.95 17.05
CA THR A 130 -11.96 19.48 15.76
C THR A 130 -11.52 18.04 15.50
N LYS A 131 -12.38 17.28 14.82
CA LYS A 131 -12.04 15.92 14.37
C LYS A 131 -10.99 16.00 13.27
N PHE A 132 -10.07 15.06 13.22
CA PHE A 132 -9.09 14.96 12.13
C PHE A 132 -8.85 13.53 11.69
N ASP A 133 -8.30 13.39 10.49
CA ASP A 133 -7.74 12.13 10.00
C ASP A 133 -6.32 12.35 9.46
N LEU A 134 -5.57 11.26 9.40
CA LEU A 134 -4.21 11.16 8.92
C LEU A 134 -4.24 10.44 7.56
N ARG A 135 -3.76 11.12 6.53
CA ARG A 135 -3.48 10.58 5.21
C ARG A 135 -2.02 10.13 5.14
N PHE A 136 -1.81 8.83 5.08
CA PHE A 136 -0.51 8.24 4.74
C PHE A 136 -0.48 7.80 3.27
N TYR A 137 0.72 7.82 2.69
CA TYR A 137 0.98 7.31 1.36
C TYR A 137 1.82 6.04 1.44
N CYS A 138 1.31 4.96 0.88
CA CYS A 138 1.94 3.65 0.87
C CYS A 138 2.11 3.20 -0.58
N LEU A 139 3.34 2.90 -0.98
CA LEU A 139 3.68 2.44 -2.31
C LEU A 139 3.93 0.93 -2.28
N VAL A 140 3.22 0.18 -3.11
CA VAL A 140 3.47 -1.24 -3.37
C VAL A 140 4.07 -1.37 -4.76
N THR A 141 5.29 -1.87 -4.85
CA THR A 141 6.02 -2.01 -6.12
C THR A 141 5.91 -3.42 -6.70
N SER A 142 5.69 -4.43 -5.86
CA SER A 142 5.54 -5.82 -6.27
C SER A 142 4.78 -6.62 -5.22
N PHE A 143 4.10 -7.70 -5.65
CA PHE A 143 3.46 -8.72 -4.79
C PHE A 143 4.24 -10.04 -4.74
N ASN A 144 5.24 -10.23 -5.62
CA ASN A 144 6.06 -11.44 -5.63
C ASN A 144 7.50 -11.18 -6.14
N PRO A 145 8.45 -10.84 -5.25
CA PRO A 145 8.28 -10.68 -3.80
C PRO A 145 7.42 -9.46 -3.43
N LEU A 146 6.74 -9.50 -2.29
CA LEU A 146 6.01 -8.35 -1.78
C LEU A 146 7.00 -7.26 -1.35
N ARG A 147 6.84 -6.04 -1.86
CA ARG A 147 7.65 -4.87 -1.51
C ARG A 147 6.75 -3.67 -1.23
N ILE A 148 6.82 -3.15 0.00
CA ILE A 148 5.96 -2.11 0.55
C ILE A 148 6.80 -1.00 1.14
N TYR A 149 6.47 0.22 0.74
CA TYR A 149 7.10 1.44 1.21
C TYR A 149 6.07 2.39 1.79
N ILE A 150 6.42 3.10 2.85
CA ILE A 150 5.59 4.17 3.41
C ILE A 150 6.36 5.49 3.29
N PHE A 151 5.71 6.52 2.74
CA PHE A 151 6.29 7.85 2.66
C PHE A 151 6.40 8.46 4.05
N ASP A 152 7.53 9.10 4.36
CA ASP A 152 7.83 9.65 5.69
C ASP A 152 6.95 10.86 6.10
N ASP A 153 6.16 11.37 5.17
CA ASP A 153 5.22 12.47 5.36
C ASP A 153 3.82 12.15 4.78
N GLY A 154 2.89 13.06 4.97
CA GLY A 154 1.52 12.92 4.52
C GLY A 154 0.71 14.15 4.88
N LEU A 155 -0.60 13.99 5.01
CA LEU A 155 -1.49 15.10 5.31
C LEU A 155 -2.34 14.80 6.55
N VAL A 156 -2.47 15.77 7.43
CA VAL A 156 -3.50 15.78 8.46
C VAL A 156 -4.63 16.68 8.00
N ARG A 157 -5.86 16.17 8.04
CA ARG A 157 -7.04 16.88 7.54
C ARG A 157 -8.01 17.10 8.68
N PHE A 158 -8.26 18.36 9.00
CA PHE A 158 -9.17 18.75 10.08
C PHE A 158 -10.57 19.02 9.53
N ALA A 159 -11.57 18.64 10.32
CA ALA A 159 -12.94 19.10 10.19
C ALA A 159 -12.99 20.62 10.43
N SER A 160 -13.85 21.32 9.69
CA SER A 160 -13.96 22.79 9.75
C SER A 160 -14.87 23.29 10.87
N VAL A 161 -15.58 22.39 11.54
CA VAL A 161 -16.46 22.67 12.67
C VAL A 161 -16.01 21.87 13.90
N LYS A 162 -16.07 22.50 15.08
CA LYS A 162 -15.75 21.86 16.37
C LYS A 162 -16.63 20.64 16.60
N TYR A 163 -16.04 19.57 17.13
CA TYR A 163 -16.77 18.34 17.38
C TYR A 163 -17.73 18.49 18.56
N SER A 164 -18.95 18.02 18.40
CA SER A 164 -19.98 17.90 19.44
C SER A 164 -20.45 16.44 19.51
N TYR A 165 -20.81 16.00 20.72
CA TYR A 165 -21.39 14.69 20.99
C TYR A 165 -22.92 14.70 20.87
N ASP A 166 -23.52 15.87 20.64
CA ASP A 166 -24.98 16.02 20.60
C ASP A 166 -25.56 15.37 19.34
N ILE A 167 -26.59 14.56 19.53
CA ILE A 167 -27.26 13.81 18.45
C ILE A 167 -27.84 14.77 17.38
N GLU A 168 -28.20 15.99 17.78
CA GLU A 168 -28.72 17.03 16.89
C GLU A 168 -27.70 17.46 15.82
N ASN A 169 -26.41 17.33 16.13
CA ASN A 169 -25.33 17.74 15.24
C ASN A 169 -24.87 16.63 14.26
N LEU A 170 -25.41 15.41 14.35
CA LEU A 170 -24.97 14.27 13.52
C LEU A 170 -25.12 14.48 12.01
N ASN A 171 -26.03 15.36 11.60
CA ASN A 171 -26.24 15.70 10.19
C ASN A 171 -25.18 16.70 9.66
N ASN A 172 -24.39 17.33 10.54
CA ASN A 172 -23.36 18.29 10.14
C ASN A 172 -22.12 17.57 9.60
N GLN A 173 -22.06 17.46 8.27
CA GLN A 173 -20.94 16.80 7.59
C GLN A 173 -19.60 17.50 7.80
N PHE A 174 -19.58 18.83 8.01
CA PHE A 174 -18.36 19.60 8.25
C PHE A 174 -17.72 19.34 9.63
N MET A 175 -18.44 18.64 10.51
CA MET A 175 -17.98 18.22 11.84
C MET A 175 -17.54 16.75 11.82
N HIS A 176 -18.36 15.88 11.25
CA HIS A 176 -18.18 14.43 11.36
C HIS A 176 -17.33 13.80 10.25
N LEU A 177 -17.18 14.50 9.11
CA LEU A 177 -16.36 14.09 7.97
C LEU A 177 -15.18 15.06 7.81
N THR A 178 -14.00 14.50 7.57
CA THR A 178 -12.73 15.23 7.47
C THR A 178 -12.26 15.37 6.01
N ASN A 179 -13.00 14.81 5.06
CA ASN A 179 -12.65 14.88 3.64
C ASN A 179 -12.53 16.34 3.17
N TYR A 180 -11.41 16.65 2.50
CA TYR A 180 -11.16 17.97 1.92
C TYR A 180 -12.27 18.43 0.96
N SER A 181 -12.80 17.52 0.13
CA SER A 181 -13.87 17.82 -0.84
C SER A 181 -15.17 18.34 -0.21
N ILE A 182 -15.39 18.02 1.06
CA ILE A 182 -16.51 18.49 1.86
C ILE A 182 -16.09 19.79 2.57
N ASN A 183 -15.05 19.73 3.40
CA ASN A 183 -14.67 20.85 4.27
C ASN A 183 -14.24 22.10 3.52
N LYS A 184 -13.69 22.00 2.31
CA LYS A 184 -13.34 23.19 1.50
C LYS A 184 -14.54 24.05 1.11
N LYS A 185 -15.76 23.52 1.23
CA LYS A 185 -17.02 24.23 0.98
C LYS A 185 -17.54 24.95 2.23
N SER A 186 -16.95 24.70 3.40
CA SER A 186 -17.34 25.37 4.64
C SER A 186 -16.84 26.80 4.67
N LEU A 187 -17.67 27.73 5.14
CA LEU A 187 -17.31 29.13 5.33
C LEU A 187 -16.19 29.33 6.38
N THR A 188 -16.01 28.36 7.28
CA THR A 188 -14.96 28.40 8.32
C THR A 188 -13.65 27.76 7.87
N TYR A 189 -13.58 27.22 6.65
CA TYR A 189 -12.37 26.57 6.15
C TYR A 189 -11.24 27.59 5.96
N LYS A 190 -10.09 27.26 6.52
CA LYS A 190 -8.87 28.06 6.46
C LYS A 190 -7.75 27.25 5.81
N ILE A 191 -7.20 27.80 4.74
CA ILE A 191 -6.06 27.23 4.02
C ILE A 191 -4.80 27.43 4.88
N ASN A 192 -3.88 26.49 4.75
CA ASN A 192 -2.54 26.59 5.31
C ASN A 192 -1.54 26.53 4.14
N ASP A 193 -0.86 27.64 3.89
CA ASP A 193 0.13 27.79 2.83
C ASP A 193 1.58 27.67 3.35
N ASP A 194 1.75 27.31 4.62
CA ASP A 194 3.05 27.01 5.20
C ASP A 194 3.05 25.57 5.73
N ALA A 195 3.99 24.77 5.23
CA ALA A 195 4.11 23.35 5.57
C ALA A 195 4.51 23.13 7.04
N GLU A 196 5.19 24.08 7.65
CA GLU A 196 5.66 24.02 9.04
C GLU A 196 4.68 24.67 10.02
N ALA A 197 3.75 25.48 9.51
CA ALA A 197 2.76 26.16 10.33
C ALA A 197 1.70 25.21 10.89
N LYS A 198 1.37 25.41 12.17
CA LYS A 198 0.29 24.73 12.90
C LYS A 198 -1.03 25.50 12.78
N THR A 199 -1.40 25.86 11.55
CA THR A 199 -2.58 26.71 11.27
C THR A 199 -3.51 26.09 10.24
N GLY A 200 -4.70 26.67 10.09
CA GLY A 200 -5.67 26.21 9.10
C GLY A 200 -6.25 24.83 9.40
N HIS A 201 -6.74 24.17 8.35
CA HIS A 201 -7.43 22.87 8.43
C HIS A 201 -6.69 21.75 7.69
N LYS A 202 -5.41 21.96 7.42
CA LYS A 202 -4.53 20.97 6.80
C LYS A 202 -3.10 21.17 7.30
N TRP A 203 -2.49 20.12 7.84
CA TRP A 203 -1.07 20.09 8.22
C TRP A 203 -0.34 18.98 7.47
N THR A 204 0.98 19.00 7.49
CA THR A 204 1.81 17.84 7.15
C THR A 204 1.82 16.85 8.31
N LEU A 205 2.14 15.58 8.05
CA LEU A 205 2.35 14.61 9.13
C LEU A 205 3.59 14.96 9.95
N LYS A 206 4.65 15.47 9.33
CA LYS A 206 5.85 15.97 10.02
C LYS A 206 5.49 17.02 11.09
N THR A 207 4.69 18.02 10.73
CA THR A 207 4.21 19.05 11.67
C THR A 207 3.33 18.45 12.77
N PHE A 208 2.49 17.48 12.45
CA PHE A 208 1.67 16.77 13.44
C PHE A 208 2.50 15.97 14.45
N TRP A 209 3.53 15.24 14.00
CA TRP A 209 4.43 14.51 14.90
C TRP A 209 5.17 15.45 15.84
N ASN A 210 5.67 16.57 15.32
CA ASN A 210 6.35 17.59 16.13
C ASN A 210 5.39 18.21 17.15
N TYR A 211 4.13 18.45 16.76
CA TYR A 211 3.08 18.91 17.67
C TYR A 211 2.84 17.91 18.81
N LEU A 212 2.71 16.61 18.51
CA LEU A 212 2.52 15.58 19.54
C LEU A 212 3.71 15.45 20.50
N LYS A 213 4.95 15.53 19.98
CA LYS A 213 6.17 15.48 20.81
C LYS A 213 6.29 16.67 21.77
N GLN A 214 5.75 17.82 21.36
CA GLN A 214 5.77 19.05 22.17
C GLN A 214 4.56 19.18 23.10
N SER A 215 3.50 18.39 22.88
CA SER A 215 2.33 18.41 23.74
C SER A 215 2.55 17.62 25.04
N GLU A 216 1.87 18.03 26.12
CA GLU A 216 1.94 17.39 27.45
C GLU A 216 1.26 16.01 27.53
N THR A 217 1.07 15.32 26.39
CA THR A 217 0.24 14.10 26.30
C THR A 217 0.93 12.83 26.82
N ASN A 218 2.16 12.90 27.35
CA ASN A 218 3.00 11.74 27.76
C ASN A 218 3.01 10.60 26.72
N LEU A 219 2.82 10.94 25.44
CA LEU A 219 2.60 9.98 24.38
C LEU A 219 3.92 9.55 23.75
N ASP A 220 4.14 8.25 23.69
CA ASP A 220 5.21 7.68 22.87
C ASP A 220 4.83 7.74 21.38
N VAL A 221 5.30 8.78 20.71
CA VAL A 221 5.02 9.05 19.30
C VAL A 221 5.62 7.98 18.38
N GLU A 222 6.77 7.42 18.71
CA GLU A 222 7.40 6.38 17.87
C GLU A 222 6.65 5.06 18.01
N LYS A 223 6.18 4.70 19.21
CA LYS A 223 5.27 3.56 19.39
C LYS A 223 3.95 3.72 18.65
N LEU A 224 3.39 4.93 18.60
CA LEU A 224 2.18 5.20 17.81
C LEU A 224 2.43 5.02 16.31
N LYS A 225 3.55 5.54 15.78
CA LYS A 225 3.94 5.32 14.38
C LYS A 225 4.11 3.84 14.06
N SER A 226 4.77 3.08 14.92
CA SER A 226 4.93 1.63 14.74
C SER A 226 3.59 0.89 14.71
N LYS A 227 2.63 1.26 15.57
CA LYS A 227 1.25 0.71 15.51
C LYS A 227 0.55 1.04 14.18
N ILE A 228 0.77 2.24 13.65
CA ILE A 228 0.20 2.64 12.36
C ILE A 228 0.84 1.85 11.21
N PHE A 229 2.16 1.68 11.22
CA PHE A 229 2.87 0.91 10.18
C PHE A 229 2.47 -0.57 10.21
N ASP A 230 2.35 -1.16 11.40
CA ASP A 230 1.85 -2.52 11.59
C ASP A 230 0.44 -2.69 11.00
N MET A 231 -0.47 -1.75 11.28
CA MET A 231 -1.81 -1.72 10.70
C MET A 231 -1.79 -1.64 9.17
N ILE A 232 -0.94 -0.77 8.59
CA ILE A 232 -0.80 -0.63 7.13
C ILE A 232 -0.30 -1.96 6.52
N LEU A 233 0.75 -2.56 7.10
CA LEU A 233 1.31 -3.83 6.65
C LEU A 233 0.29 -4.96 6.69
N LYS A 234 -0.39 -5.16 7.82
CA LYS A 234 -1.46 -6.17 7.97
C LYS A 234 -2.57 -5.96 6.96
N THR A 235 -2.92 -4.71 6.67
CA THR A 235 -3.94 -4.39 5.66
C THR A 235 -3.50 -4.77 4.25
N VAL A 236 -2.24 -4.52 3.90
CA VAL A 236 -1.71 -4.91 2.59
C VAL A 236 -1.64 -6.44 2.46
N ILE A 237 -1.11 -7.12 3.49
CA ILE A 237 -1.00 -8.58 3.55
C ILE A 237 -2.39 -9.25 3.47
N ALA A 238 -3.41 -8.70 4.12
CA ALA A 238 -4.77 -9.24 4.04
C ALA A 238 -5.31 -9.29 2.60
N CYS A 239 -4.94 -8.31 1.76
CA CYS A 239 -5.40 -8.24 0.38
C CYS A 239 -4.47 -8.94 -0.62
N GLU A 240 -3.22 -9.17 -0.22
CA GLU A 240 -2.11 -9.70 -1.01
C GLU A 240 -2.51 -10.90 -1.88
N SER A 241 -2.97 -11.99 -1.26
CA SER A 241 -3.27 -13.24 -1.97
C SER A 241 -4.32 -13.08 -3.09
N ASN A 242 -5.33 -12.24 -2.87
CA ASN A 242 -6.39 -11.98 -3.84
C ASN A 242 -5.91 -11.09 -5.00
N VAL A 243 -5.04 -10.13 -4.70
CA VAL A 243 -4.44 -9.26 -5.71
C VAL A 243 -3.43 -10.05 -6.54
N ASP A 244 -2.53 -10.80 -5.91
CA ASP A 244 -1.51 -11.61 -6.57
C ASP A 244 -2.09 -12.66 -7.53
N LYS A 245 -3.21 -13.29 -7.17
CA LYS A 245 -3.94 -14.20 -8.08
C LYS A 245 -4.37 -13.49 -9.38
N LEU A 246 -4.79 -12.23 -9.29
CA LEU A 246 -5.18 -11.43 -10.45
C LEU A 246 -3.96 -10.90 -11.21
N VAL A 247 -2.88 -10.52 -10.51
CA VAL A 247 -1.59 -10.14 -11.12
C VAL A 247 -1.03 -11.29 -11.94
N LYS A 248 -0.90 -12.49 -11.37
CA LYS A 248 -0.41 -13.69 -12.08
C LYS A 248 -1.26 -14.03 -13.31
N LYS A 249 -2.57 -13.75 -13.26
CA LYS A 249 -3.50 -14.05 -14.35
C LYS A 249 -3.48 -13.00 -15.47
N HIS A 250 -3.30 -11.73 -15.14
CA HIS A 250 -3.56 -10.62 -16.06
C HIS A 250 -2.33 -9.78 -16.42
N SER A 251 -1.25 -9.86 -15.64
CA SER A 251 -0.01 -9.13 -15.91
C SER A 251 1.04 -10.08 -16.48
N LEU A 252 1.51 -9.79 -17.70
CA LEU A 252 2.55 -10.57 -18.37
C LEU A 252 3.95 -10.27 -17.82
N HIS A 253 4.20 -9.01 -17.44
CA HIS A 253 5.48 -8.56 -16.88
C HIS A 253 5.27 -7.93 -15.50
N LYS A 254 6.11 -8.32 -14.52
CA LYS A 254 6.07 -7.78 -13.15
C LYS A 254 6.38 -6.28 -13.13
N TYR A 255 7.29 -5.84 -14.00
CA TYR A 255 7.75 -4.46 -14.14
C TYR A 255 6.64 -3.46 -14.49
N ASN A 256 5.52 -3.92 -15.07
CA ASN A 256 4.49 -3.03 -15.60
C ASN A 256 3.67 -2.31 -14.53
N SER A 257 3.59 -2.81 -13.30
CA SER A 257 2.56 -2.35 -12.36
C SER A 257 3.16 -1.97 -11.01
N PHE A 258 2.67 -0.87 -10.46
CA PHE A 258 2.92 -0.42 -9.09
C PHE A 258 1.65 0.25 -8.57
N GLU A 259 1.52 0.48 -7.27
CA GLU A 259 0.30 1.07 -6.70
C GLU A 259 0.62 2.05 -5.57
N LEU A 260 0.15 3.28 -5.71
CA LEU A 260 0.17 4.27 -4.64
C LEU A 260 -1.17 4.29 -3.90
N LEU A 261 -1.17 3.75 -2.69
CA LEU A 261 -2.32 3.69 -1.79
C LEU A 261 -2.33 4.89 -0.83
N GLY A 262 -3.49 5.54 -0.69
CA GLY A 262 -3.73 6.56 0.33
C GLY A 262 -4.51 5.98 1.50
N PHE A 263 -3.85 5.79 2.64
CA PHE A 263 -4.48 5.29 3.86
C PHE A 263 -5.10 6.43 4.66
N ASP A 264 -6.37 6.30 5.00
CA ASP A 264 -7.11 7.26 5.85
C ASP A 264 -7.24 6.65 7.24
N ILE A 265 -6.54 7.23 8.20
CA ILE A 265 -6.41 6.72 9.57
C ILE A 265 -6.92 7.77 10.55
N MET A 266 -7.61 7.35 11.60
CA MET A 266 -8.05 8.25 12.65
C MET A 266 -7.53 7.77 14.00
N LEU A 267 -7.27 8.72 14.90
CA LEU A 267 -6.93 8.42 16.29
C LEU A 267 -8.18 8.66 17.15
N ASP A 268 -8.43 7.78 18.11
CA ASP A 268 -9.40 8.05 19.18
C ASP A 268 -8.76 8.82 20.34
N CYS A 269 -9.55 9.12 21.38
CA CYS A 269 -9.10 9.85 22.55
C CYS A 269 -7.99 9.16 23.35
N GLU A 270 -7.77 7.86 23.14
CA GLU A 270 -6.69 7.06 23.76
C GLU A 270 -5.50 6.88 22.80
N PHE A 271 -5.49 7.59 21.67
CA PHE A 271 -4.49 7.48 20.61
C PHE A 271 -4.41 6.09 19.98
N LYS A 272 -5.47 5.27 20.04
CA LYS A 272 -5.54 4.04 19.25
C LYS A 272 -5.78 4.42 17.77
N PRO A 273 -4.97 3.92 16.82
CA PRO A 273 -5.19 4.14 15.41
C PRO A 273 -6.31 3.24 14.88
N TRP A 274 -7.16 3.83 14.05
CA TRP A 274 -8.27 3.17 13.39
C TRP A 274 -8.19 3.38 11.87
N LEU A 275 -8.24 2.29 11.10
CA LEU A 275 -8.32 2.34 9.65
C LEU A 275 -9.74 2.73 9.21
N LEU A 276 -9.88 3.83 8.46
CA LEU A 276 -11.17 4.28 7.95
C LEU A 276 -11.46 3.78 6.53
N GLU A 277 -10.48 3.93 5.64
CA GLU A 277 -10.51 3.44 4.26
C GLU A 277 -9.11 3.45 3.62
N VAL A 278 -8.95 2.70 2.54
CA VAL A 278 -7.77 2.76 1.67
C VAL A 278 -8.20 3.31 0.31
N ASN A 279 -7.52 4.33 -0.18
CA ASN A 279 -7.78 4.95 -1.47
C ASN A 279 -6.77 4.44 -2.50
N ILE A 280 -7.24 3.75 -3.54
CA ILE A 280 -6.39 3.29 -4.66
C ILE A 280 -6.00 4.43 -5.62
N SER A 281 -6.73 5.55 -5.59
CA SER A 281 -6.42 6.73 -6.40
C SER A 281 -6.44 7.97 -5.51
N PRO A 282 -5.48 8.10 -4.58
CA PRO A 282 -5.41 9.28 -3.73
C PRO A 282 -5.22 10.54 -4.58
N SER A 283 -5.85 11.65 -4.19
CA SER A 283 -5.73 12.91 -4.93
C SER A 283 -4.30 13.46 -4.84
N LEU A 284 -3.62 13.52 -5.98
CA LEU A 284 -2.28 14.10 -6.13
C LEU A 284 -2.28 15.58 -6.58
N ARG A 285 -3.46 16.19 -6.74
CA ARG A 285 -3.56 17.63 -7.04
C ARG A 285 -2.97 18.45 -5.90
N ALA A 286 -2.10 19.41 -6.23
CA ALA A 286 -1.59 20.41 -5.31
C ALA A 286 -2.41 21.71 -5.45
N GLU A 287 -3.27 22.01 -4.47
CA GLU A 287 -4.07 23.25 -4.44
C GLU A 287 -3.46 24.31 -3.50
N SER A 288 -2.51 23.92 -2.64
CA SER A 288 -1.69 24.83 -1.81
C SER A 288 -0.20 24.48 -1.89
N SER A 289 0.66 25.39 -1.46
CA SER A 289 2.11 25.17 -1.29
C SER A 289 2.41 23.98 -0.37
N LEU A 290 1.64 23.81 0.71
CA LEU A 290 1.71 22.63 1.59
C LEU A 290 1.41 21.34 0.83
N ASP A 291 0.37 21.31 -0.02
CA ASP A 291 0.13 20.12 -0.85
C ASP A 291 1.29 19.87 -1.82
N ALA A 292 1.87 20.93 -2.40
CA ALA A 292 2.96 20.84 -3.36
C ALA A 292 4.25 20.30 -2.73
N SER A 293 4.59 20.73 -1.50
CA SER A 293 5.79 20.27 -0.81
C SER A 293 5.74 18.78 -0.51
N VAL A 294 4.59 18.27 -0.04
CA VAL A 294 4.41 16.84 0.24
C VAL A 294 4.28 16.03 -1.05
N LYS A 295 3.37 16.42 -1.95
CA LYS A 295 3.02 15.61 -3.12
C LYS A 295 4.07 15.66 -4.22
N GLY A 296 4.77 16.79 -4.37
CA GLY A 296 5.87 16.92 -5.33
C GLY A 296 6.99 15.93 -5.02
N GLN A 297 7.44 15.92 -3.76
CA GLN A 297 8.47 14.98 -3.31
C GLN A 297 7.98 13.52 -3.36
N LEU A 298 6.73 13.26 -2.94
CA LEU A 298 6.10 11.94 -3.04
C LEU A 298 6.13 11.38 -4.46
N ILE A 299 5.72 12.18 -5.45
CA ILE A 299 5.65 11.74 -6.85
C ILE A 299 7.07 11.52 -7.40
N LYS A 300 8.00 12.42 -7.11
CA LYS A 300 9.40 12.30 -7.52
C LYS A 300 10.01 10.99 -7.02
N ASP A 301 9.94 10.74 -5.71
CA ASP A 301 10.56 9.56 -5.12
C ASP A 301 9.82 8.27 -5.55
N MET A 302 8.49 8.31 -5.71
CA MET A 302 7.73 7.20 -6.26
C MET A 302 8.21 6.83 -7.67
N LEU A 303 8.39 7.82 -8.56
CA LEU A 303 8.86 7.57 -9.93
C LEU A 303 10.29 7.04 -9.96
N ASN A 304 11.15 7.49 -9.05
CA ASN A 304 12.52 6.97 -8.89
C ASN A 304 12.50 5.51 -8.44
N ILE A 305 11.74 5.17 -7.39
CA ILE A 305 11.62 3.79 -6.87
C ILE A 305 11.20 2.84 -7.97
N VAL A 306 10.12 3.17 -8.69
CA VAL A 306 9.59 2.29 -9.73
C VAL A 306 10.46 2.24 -10.98
N GLY A 307 11.56 3.01 -11.03
CA GLY A 307 12.47 3.07 -12.17
C GLY A 307 11.80 3.63 -13.42
N TYR A 308 10.91 4.61 -13.29
CA TYR A 308 10.24 5.18 -14.45
C TYR A 308 11.24 5.94 -15.32
N LYS A 309 11.49 5.42 -16.53
CA LYS A 309 12.31 6.08 -17.54
C LYS A 309 11.42 6.88 -18.48
N PHE A 310 11.80 8.12 -18.76
CA PHE A 310 11.15 8.89 -19.82
C PHE A 310 11.40 8.19 -21.16
N PRO A 311 10.38 8.05 -22.02
CA PRO A 311 10.62 7.73 -23.42
C PRO A 311 11.58 8.80 -23.96
N LEU A 312 12.68 8.38 -24.58
CA LEU A 312 13.51 9.32 -25.33
C LEU A 312 12.58 9.98 -26.36
N LEU A 313 12.47 11.31 -26.31
CA LEU A 313 11.79 12.05 -27.38
C LEU A 313 12.67 11.87 -28.61
N ASP A 314 12.07 11.37 -29.70
CA ASP A 314 12.75 11.03 -30.94
C ASP A 314 13.69 12.16 -31.41
N ASP A 315 15.01 11.95 -31.24
CA ASP A 315 16.02 12.44 -32.16
C ASP A 315 16.63 11.19 -32.79
N ASP A 316 16.09 10.81 -33.96
CA ASP A 316 16.35 9.60 -34.76
C ASP A 316 17.83 9.40 -35.18
N GLU A 317 18.77 10.26 -34.77
CA GLU A 317 20.18 10.20 -35.17
C GLU A 317 21.17 9.83 -34.05
N TYR A 318 20.77 9.86 -32.77
CA TYR A 318 21.72 9.67 -31.66
C TYR A 318 21.74 8.26 -31.05
N VAL A 319 20.85 7.37 -31.48
CA VAL A 319 20.56 6.10 -30.79
C VAL A 319 21.56 4.99 -31.13
N GLU A 320 22.25 5.01 -32.28
CA GLU A 320 23.09 3.87 -32.66
C GLU A 320 24.46 3.80 -31.96
N ASN A 321 25.03 4.91 -31.48
CA ASN A 321 26.44 4.92 -31.03
C ASN A 321 26.66 5.18 -29.53
N GLN A 322 25.63 5.48 -28.73
CA GLN A 322 25.77 5.63 -27.27
C GLN A 322 24.79 4.78 -26.45
N ALA A 323 23.78 4.17 -27.06
CA ALA A 323 22.79 3.34 -26.36
C ALA A 323 23.37 2.04 -25.77
N SER A 324 24.59 1.64 -26.16
CA SER A 324 25.28 0.46 -25.64
C SER A 324 25.84 0.61 -24.23
N HIS A 325 26.07 1.84 -23.74
CA HIS A 325 26.92 2.03 -22.55
C HIS A 325 26.22 2.53 -21.28
N LEU A 326 25.00 3.10 -21.34
CA LEU A 326 24.39 3.72 -20.14
C LEU A 326 22.89 3.46 -19.91
N HIS A 327 22.16 2.74 -20.79
CA HIS A 327 20.69 2.85 -20.77
C HIS A 327 19.79 1.61 -20.76
N SER A 328 20.27 0.38 -20.87
CA SER A 328 19.36 -0.77 -20.73
C SER A 328 19.18 -1.18 -19.27
N ASP A 329 18.16 -0.63 -18.60
CA ASP A 329 17.64 -1.28 -17.39
C ASP A 329 16.99 -2.58 -17.86
N LYS A 330 17.74 -3.68 -17.80
CA LYS A 330 17.33 -5.01 -18.22
C LYS A 330 16.46 -5.70 -17.14
N SER A 331 16.00 -4.99 -16.11
CA SER A 331 15.07 -5.53 -15.10
C SER A 331 13.77 -6.07 -15.70
N PHE A 332 13.41 -5.59 -16.90
CA PHE A 332 12.27 -6.13 -17.65
C PHE A 332 12.53 -7.53 -18.24
N LEU A 333 13.78 -7.96 -18.42
CA LEU A 333 14.11 -9.25 -19.03
C LEU A 333 13.57 -10.40 -18.17
N LYS A 334 13.04 -11.41 -18.84
CA LYS A 334 12.40 -12.57 -18.21
C LYS A 334 13.19 -13.80 -18.59
N PHE A 335 13.60 -14.55 -17.58
CA PHE A 335 14.36 -15.78 -17.75
C PHE A 335 13.45 -16.98 -17.51
N LYS A 336 13.67 -18.07 -18.26
CA LYS A 336 13.02 -19.36 -17.96
C LYS A 336 13.70 -19.99 -16.77
N PHE A 337 12.91 -20.41 -15.78
CA PHE A 337 13.44 -21.16 -14.65
C PHE A 337 14.11 -22.46 -15.09
N SER A 338 15.32 -22.69 -14.57
CA SER A 338 16.02 -23.96 -14.63
C SER A 338 15.28 -25.04 -13.80
N LYS A 339 15.67 -26.31 -13.95
CA LYS A 339 15.12 -27.40 -13.14
C LYS A 339 15.46 -27.21 -11.66
N GLU A 340 16.70 -26.83 -11.38
CA GLU A 340 17.22 -26.56 -10.03
C GLU A 340 16.45 -25.42 -9.34
N GLU A 341 16.22 -24.30 -10.04
CA GLU A 341 15.45 -23.17 -9.49
C GLU A 341 14.02 -23.60 -9.12
N ARG A 342 13.34 -24.38 -9.97
CA ARG A 342 11.99 -24.90 -9.67
C ARG A 342 11.98 -25.85 -8.48
N GLU A 343 13.00 -26.68 -8.34
CA GLU A 343 13.13 -27.62 -7.22
C GLU A 343 13.42 -26.88 -5.91
N LYS A 344 14.30 -25.87 -5.94
CA LYS A 344 14.58 -24.99 -4.80
C LYS A 344 13.31 -24.26 -4.34
N HIS A 345 12.57 -23.63 -5.23
CA HIS A 345 11.30 -22.97 -4.89
C HIS A 345 10.33 -23.95 -4.20
N LYS A 346 10.09 -25.12 -4.80
CA LYS A 346 9.18 -26.13 -4.24
C LYS A 346 9.63 -26.63 -2.88
N LEU A 347 10.94 -26.76 -2.65
CA LEU A 347 11.49 -27.20 -1.38
C LEU A 347 11.13 -26.20 -0.28
N TYR A 348 11.50 -24.93 -0.44
CA TYR A 348 11.31 -23.90 0.58
C TYR A 348 9.83 -23.54 0.80
N GLU A 349 9.01 -23.53 -0.26
CA GLU A 349 7.57 -23.29 -0.14
C GLU A 349 6.83 -24.42 0.60
N ARG A 350 7.41 -25.63 0.70
CA ARG A 350 6.83 -26.79 1.42
C ARG A 350 7.43 -27.07 2.78
N SER A 351 8.75 -26.87 2.93
CA SER A 351 9.51 -27.36 4.08
C SER A 351 9.49 -26.43 5.29
N PHE A 352 8.98 -25.19 5.15
CA PHE A 352 8.90 -24.19 6.22
C PHE A 352 10.26 -23.89 6.90
N CYS A 353 11.39 -24.26 6.29
CA CYS A 353 12.73 -24.08 6.82
C CYS A 353 13.47 -23.00 6.04
N ASP A 354 13.91 -21.95 6.72
CA ASP A 354 14.50 -20.75 6.10
C ASP A 354 16.05 -20.77 6.15
N GLU A 355 16.64 -21.64 6.98
CA GLU A 355 18.00 -21.47 7.52
C GLU A 355 19.17 -21.51 6.51
N ASN A 356 18.96 -21.93 5.25
CA ASN A 356 20.05 -22.04 4.26
C ASN A 356 19.74 -21.42 2.89
N ILE A 357 18.68 -20.60 2.78
CA ILE A 357 18.22 -20.10 1.46
C ILE A 357 19.27 -19.26 0.73
N LEU A 358 20.15 -18.59 1.50
CA LEU A 358 21.22 -17.70 1.01
C LEU A 358 22.55 -18.42 0.70
N GLU A 359 22.74 -19.68 1.09
CA GLU A 359 24.01 -20.38 0.89
C GLU A 359 24.23 -20.76 -0.58
N ASN A 360 23.16 -21.17 -1.27
CA ASN A 360 23.19 -21.62 -2.67
C ASN A 360 22.35 -20.69 -3.55
N LEU A 361 22.81 -19.46 -3.76
CA LEU A 361 22.11 -18.49 -4.61
C LEU A 361 22.15 -18.90 -6.08
N THR A 362 20.96 -19.09 -6.65
CA THR A 362 20.77 -19.33 -8.09
C THR A 362 20.87 -18.02 -8.87
N PRO A 363 21.06 -18.06 -10.21
CA PRO A 363 21.00 -16.86 -11.05
C PRO A 363 19.73 -16.03 -10.83
N ASP A 364 18.59 -16.69 -10.66
CA ASP A 364 17.34 -16.01 -10.37
C ASP A 364 17.30 -15.32 -9.00
N ASP A 365 17.80 -15.98 -7.96
CA ASP A 365 17.92 -15.39 -6.62
C ASP A 365 18.74 -14.10 -6.66
N VAL A 366 19.88 -14.14 -7.34
CA VAL A 366 20.77 -12.98 -7.49
C VAL A 366 20.04 -11.84 -8.19
N ARG A 367 19.29 -12.12 -9.27
CA ARG A 367 18.48 -11.09 -9.95
C ARG A 367 17.45 -10.46 -9.01
N GLN A 368 16.73 -11.25 -8.23
CA GLN A 368 15.72 -10.73 -7.29
C GLN A 368 16.34 -9.90 -6.16
N LEU A 369 17.50 -10.31 -5.64
CA LEU A 369 18.23 -9.57 -4.61
C LEU A 369 18.78 -8.24 -5.15
N MET A 370 19.42 -8.27 -6.33
CA MET A 370 19.91 -7.06 -6.99
C MET A 370 18.77 -6.08 -7.28
N GLU A 371 17.64 -6.54 -7.82
CA GLU A 371 16.47 -5.70 -8.09
C GLU A 371 15.92 -5.06 -6.80
N ALA A 372 15.86 -5.82 -5.71
CA ALA A 372 15.36 -5.30 -4.43
C ALA A 372 16.29 -4.26 -3.78
N GLU A 373 17.61 -4.43 -3.90
CA GLU A 373 18.60 -3.46 -3.40
C GLU A 373 18.67 -2.20 -4.27
N ASP A 374 18.64 -2.38 -5.58
CA ASP A 374 18.58 -1.30 -6.54
C ASP A 374 17.33 -0.43 -6.36
N GLU A 375 16.15 -1.07 -6.19
CA GLU A 375 14.90 -0.39 -5.85
C GLU A 375 14.99 0.37 -4.52
N LEU A 376 15.61 -0.22 -3.49
CA LEU A 376 15.80 0.41 -2.19
C LEU A 376 16.73 1.62 -2.25
N SER A 377 17.79 1.57 -3.05
CA SER A 377 18.75 2.68 -3.20
C SER A 377 18.10 3.97 -3.72
N ARG A 378 16.94 3.85 -4.39
CA ARG A 378 16.16 4.96 -4.95
C ARG A 378 14.99 5.41 -4.07
N CYS A 379 14.88 4.92 -2.83
CA CYS A 379 13.71 5.14 -2.00
C CYS A 379 13.46 6.60 -1.60
N GLY A 380 14.50 7.44 -1.56
CA GLY A 380 14.35 8.84 -1.15
C GLY A 380 13.71 8.94 0.23
N HIS A 381 12.56 9.61 0.33
CA HIS A 381 11.81 9.78 1.57
C HIS A 381 10.84 8.63 1.88
N PHE A 382 10.81 7.59 1.06
CA PHE A 382 10.09 6.38 1.39
C PHE A 382 10.92 5.48 2.30
N ILE A 383 10.24 4.86 3.26
CA ILE A 383 10.81 3.84 4.14
C ILE A 383 10.27 2.49 3.69
N ARG A 384 11.16 1.55 3.33
CA ARG A 384 10.75 0.18 3.04
C ARG A 384 10.36 -0.53 4.33
N VAL A 385 9.08 -0.81 4.49
CA VAL A 385 8.51 -1.45 5.68
C VAL A 385 8.33 -2.96 5.52
N PHE A 386 8.33 -3.45 4.27
CA PHE A 386 8.41 -4.86 3.97
C PHE A 386 9.09 -5.06 2.60
N PRO A 387 10.07 -5.98 2.49
CA PRO A 387 10.77 -6.66 3.58
C PRO A 387 11.70 -5.68 4.32
N SER A 388 11.92 -5.94 5.60
CA SER A 388 12.80 -5.21 6.53
C SER A 388 13.38 -6.19 7.56
N ALA A 389 14.37 -5.76 8.33
CA ALA A 389 14.94 -6.58 9.41
C ALA A 389 13.90 -7.03 10.47
N SER A 390 12.78 -6.32 10.59
CA SER A 390 11.66 -6.67 11.48
C SER A 390 10.52 -7.43 10.80
N SER A 391 10.64 -7.77 9.51
CA SER A 391 9.51 -8.32 8.75
C SER A 391 9.15 -9.77 9.07
N ASP A 392 10.02 -10.49 9.78
CA ASP A 392 9.84 -11.90 10.11
C ASP A 392 8.53 -12.20 10.82
N ILE A 393 8.11 -11.30 11.72
CA ILE A 393 6.84 -11.42 12.47
C ILE A 393 5.60 -11.48 11.57
N TYR A 394 5.70 -10.97 10.34
CA TYR A 394 4.61 -10.96 9.37
C TYR A 394 4.58 -12.20 8.48
N MET A 395 5.63 -13.02 8.48
CA MET A 395 5.74 -14.18 7.58
C MET A 395 4.65 -15.23 7.82
N ASN A 396 4.15 -15.32 9.06
CA ASN A 396 3.04 -16.21 9.43
C ASN A 396 1.65 -15.68 9.04
N LEU A 397 1.56 -14.45 8.53
CA LEU A 397 0.28 -13.87 8.07
C LEU A 397 -0.03 -14.22 6.61
N PHE A 398 0.93 -14.75 5.85
CA PHE A 398 0.72 -15.12 4.46
C PHE A 398 0.07 -16.50 4.37
N VAL A 399 -1.09 -16.57 3.71
CA VAL A 399 -1.81 -17.83 3.46
C VAL A 399 -0.98 -18.78 2.59
N GLU A 400 -0.28 -18.23 1.60
CA GLU A 400 0.64 -18.96 0.72
C GLU A 400 2.05 -18.41 0.97
N LYS A 401 2.96 -19.26 1.47
CA LYS A 401 4.38 -18.89 1.58
C LYS A 401 4.96 -18.77 0.17
N LYS A 402 5.49 -17.58 -0.15
CA LYS A 402 6.16 -17.32 -1.42
C LYS A 402 7.65 -17.41 -1.24
N TYR A 403 8.32 -18.17 -2.09
CA TYR A 403 9.77 -18.32 -2.07
C TYR A 403 10.52 -16.98 -2.00
N TYR A 404 10.17 -16.00 -2.84
CA TYR A 404 10.89 -14.73 -2.86
C TYR A 404 10.67 -13.88 -1.61
N ASN A 405 9.53 -14.02 -0.92
CA ASN A 405 9.33 -13.35 0.36
C ASN A 405 10.28 -13.94 1.42
N LEU A 406 10.49 -15.26 1.42
CA LEU A 406 11.45 -15.93 2.29
C LEU A 406 12.89 -15.50 1.96
N LEU A 407 13.24 -15.49 0.67
CA LEU A 407 14.57 -15.07 0.19
C LEU A 407 14.91 -13.65 0.67
N LEU A 408 14.00 -12.69 0.46
CA LEU A 408 14.24 -11.33 0.90
C LEU A 408 14.18 -11.19 2.43
N ASN A 409 13.35 -11.94 3.13
CA ASN A 409 13.31 -11.92 4.60
C ASN A 409 14.65 -12.34 5.20
N GLU A 410 15.23 -13.45 4.73
CA GLU A 410 16.55 -13.89 5.18
C GLU A 410 17.67 -12.94 4.77
N TRP A 411 17.57 -12.33 3.58
CA TRP A 411 18.48 -11.27 3.16
C TRP A 411 18.46 -10.08 4.12
N GLU A 412 17.27 -9.61 4.50
CA GLU A 412 17.10 -8.51 5.46
C GLU A 412 17.58 -8.88 6.87
N LYS A 413 17.40 -10.12 7.33
CA LYS A 413 17.95 -10.56 8.62
C LYS A 413 19.48 -10.51 8.62
N LYS A 414 20.11 -10.95 7.52
CA LYS A 414 21.56 -11.05 7.42
C LYS A 414 22.24 -9.70 7.18
N PHE A 415 21.72 -8.91 6.25
CA PHE A 415 22.37 -7.69 5.77
C PHE A 415 21.56 -6.41 6.05
N GLY A 416 20.39 -6.50 6.68
CA GLY A 416 19.54 -5.34 6.91
C GLY A 416 20.18 -4.26 7.78
N ASN A 417 21.00 -4.67 8.76
CA ASN A 417 21.74 -3.77 9.67
C ASN A 417 23.11 -3.33 9.09
N ASP A 418 23.71 -4.14 8.22
CA ASP A 418 24.95 -3.82 7.50
C ASP A 418 24.74 -4.00 5.99
N ARG A 419 24.08 -3.01 5.41
CA ARG A 419 23.68 -3.02 4.00
C ARG A 419 24.87 -3.01 3.07
N MET A 420 25.95 -2.32 3.46
CA MET A 420 27.16 -2.19 2.66
C MET A 420 27.82 -3.54 2.41
N GLN A 421 27.84 -4.41 3.43
CA GLN A 421 28.33 -5.78 3.28
C GLN A 421 27.49 -6.59 2.29
N GLY A 422 26.16 -6.47 2.34
CA GLY A 422 25.26 -7.15 1.40
C GLY A 422 25.46 -6.68 -0.04
N ILE A 423 25.59 -5.36 -0.26
CA ILE A 423 25.85 -4.78 -1.57
C ILE A 423 27.20 -5.26 -2.13
N ALA A 424 28.27 -5.20 -1.32
CA ALA A 424 29.59 -5.67 -1.74
C ALA A 424 29.58 -7.17 -2.11
N PHE A 425 28.80 -7.98 -1.38
CA PHE A 425 28.61 -9.39 -1.70
C PHE A 425 27.92 -9.57 -3.06
N LEU A 426 26.83 -8.84 -3.33
CA LEU A 426 26.14 -8.89 -4.63
C LEU A 426 27.01 -8.38 -5.77
N GLN A 427 27.80 -7.33 -5.56
CA GLN A 427 28.77 -6.83 -6.54
C GLN A 427 29.79 -7.92 -6.92
N SER A 428 30.35 -8.62 -5.93
CA SER A 428 31.30 -9.73 -6.19
C SER A 428 30.68 -10.89 -6.99
N ILE A 429 29.36 -11.10 -6.86
CA ILE A 429 28.61 -12.10 -7.63
C ILE A 429 28.30 -11.57 -9.04
N ALA A 430 28.00 -10.29 -9.15
CA ALA A 430 27.71 -9.61 -10.40
C ALA A 430 28.95 -9.56 -11.32
N GLU A 431 30.14 -9.32 -10.78
CA GLU A 431 31.42 -9.40 -11.50
C GLU A 431 31.65 -10.78 -12.14
N ARG A 432 31.19 -11.84 -11.46
CA ARG A 432 31.21 -13.22 -11.95
C ARG A 432 30.08 -13.53 -12.96
N LYS A 433 29.27 -12.53 -13.32
CA LYS A 433 28.16 -12.59 -14.28
C LYS A 433 27.13 -13.68 -13.98
N ILE A 434 26.97 -14.07 -12.70
CA ILE A 434 26.07 -15.17 -12.31
C ILE A 434 24.61 -14.84 -12.65
N HIS A 435 24.18 -13.58 -12.44
CA HIS A 435 22.84 -13.09 -12.74
C HIS A 435 22.47 -13.12 -14.24
N LEU A 436 23.47 -13.17 -15.14
CA LEU A 436 23.27 -13.28 -16.59
C LEU A 436 23.11 -14.73 -17.06
N LYS A 437 23.35 -15.72 -16.18
CA LYS A 437 23.15 -17.13 -16.53
C LYS A 437 21.65 -17.46 -16.63
N GLY A 438 21.30 -18.30 -17.60
CA GLY A 438 19.95 -18.77 -17.85
C GLY A 438 19.54 -18.59 -19.31
N VAL A 439 18.27 -18.90 -19.61
CA VAL A 439 17.70 -18.69 -20.96
C VAL A 439 16.76 -17.50 -20.90
N CYS A 440 17.15 -16.39 -21.53
CA CYS A 440 16.28 -15.23 -21.69
C CYS A 440 15.14 -15.57 -22.65
N ILE A 441 13.91 -15.23 -22.29
CA ILE A 441 12.71 -15.54 -23.11
C ILE A 441 12.70 -14.74 -24.42
N TYR A 442 13.44 -13.63 -24.48
CA TYR A 442 13.39 -12.66 -25.59
C TYR A 442 14.53 -12.82 -26.61
N GLU A 443 15.55 -13.63 -26.32
CA GLU A 443 16.71 -13.83 -27.22
C GLU A 443 16.41 -14.72 -28.44
N ASN A 444 15.22 -15.34 -28.52
CA ASN A 444 14.85 -16.22 -29.63
C ASN A 444 14.16 -15.50 -30.81
N TYR A 445 14.16 -14.17 -30.86
CA TYR A 445 13.56 -13.43 -31.98
C TYR A 445 14.55 -12.97 -33.06
N ASP A 446 15.87 -13.06 -32.80
CA ASP A 446 16.90 -12.79 -33.80
C ASP A 446 18.06 -13.78 -33.65
N THR A 447 17.90 -14.97 -34.20
CA THR A 447 19.06 -15.77 -34.60
C THR A 447 18.81 -16.32 -36.00
N ASP A 448 19.02 -15.46 -36.99
CA ASP A 448 19.61 -15.95 -38.23
C ASP A 448 20.97 -16.56 -37.87
N GLU A 449 21.14 -17.80 -38.29
CA GLU A 449 22.38 -18.57 -38.18
C GLU A 449 23.50 -17.83 -38.92
N ASN A 450 24.27 -16.98 -38.21
CA ASN A 450 25.69 -16.69 -38.44
C ASN A 450 26.15 -15.48 -37.60
N SER A 451 26.46 -15.68 -36.32
CA SER A 451 27.59 -14.99 -35.68
C SER A 451 28.06 -15.75 -34.46
N SER A 452 29.16 -16.46 -34.66
CA SER A 452 30.07 -16.85 -33.61
C SER A 452 30.70 -15.60 -32.98
N ASN A 453 30.89 -15.64 -31.66
CA ASN A 453 31.66 -14.69 -30.85
C ASN A 453 31.18 -13.22 -30.84
N PHE A 454 30.42 -12.88 -29.80
CA PHE A 454 30.66 -11.61 -29.10
C PHE A 454 31.28 -11.90 -27.74
N GLY A 455 32.60 -11.72 -27.69
CA GLY A 455 33.37 -11.64 -26.46
C GLY A 455 33.35 -10.23 -25.88
N CYS A 456 33.75 -10.20 -24.61
CA CYS A 456 34.31 -9.09 -23.83
C CYS A 456 33.56 -7.76 -23.71
N ASP A 457 33.60 -7.28 -22.46
CA ASP A 457 33.49 -5.88 -22.05
C ASP A 457 32.09 -5.26 -22.10
N THR A 458 31.37 -5.42 -21.00
CA THR A 458 30.37 -4.44 -20.57
C THR A 458 30.38 -4.41 -19.06
N ILE A 459 30.99 -3.35 -18.52
CA ILE A 459 30.96 -2.98 -17.12
C ILE A 459 29.53 -2.52 -16.83
N LEU A 460 28.84 -3.22 -15.95
CA LEU A 460 27.62 -2.75 -15.28
C LEU A 460 28.07 -2.27 -13.90
N PHE A 461 27.55 -1.13 -13.46
CA PHE A 461 27.87 -0.39 -12.23
C PHE A 461 29.02 0.62 -12.38
N ASP A 462 28.66 1.83 -12.81
CA ASP A 462 29.13 3.09 -12.22
C ASP A 462 27.91 3.93 -11.82
#